data_AF-A0A1B5Z8M2-F1
#
_entry.id   AF-A0A1B5Z8M2-F1
#
_cell.length_a   1.000
_cell.length_b   1.000
_cell.length_c   1.000
_cell.angle_alpha   90.00
_cell.angle_beta   90.00
_cell.angle_gamma   90.00
#
_symmetry.space_group_name_H-M   'P 1'
#
loop_
_entity.id
_entity.type
_entity.pdbx_description
1 polymer ?
#
loop_
_entity_poly.entity_id
_entity_poly.type
_entity_poly.pdbx_seq_one_letter_code
_entity_poly.pdbx_strand_id
1 'polypeptide(L)'
;MAPSNHDPDYELPNASNAIISQQDKMVAVGSGAANFVTEISIAVLKNARFNVKKWRKIPQAQLDKIVSKVLDTFDIHNTTHNKDVILDTAKRVYRNHRCRFHQHFSQYNTNEIALEHKPDDISEEDWKYL
;
A
#
# COMPACT_ATOMS: atom_id res chain seq x y z
N MET A 1 36.47 -46.95 20.96
CA MET A 1 35.54 -47.84 20.24
C MET A 1 34.14 -47.31 20.54
N ALA A 2 33.58 -46.52 19.64
CA ALA A 2 32.24 -45.94 19.76
C ALA A 2 31.20 -46.93 19.22
N PRO A 3 29.97 -46.99 19.75
CA PRO A 3 28.96 -47.87 19.18
C PRO A 3 28.45 -47.31 17.85
N SER A 4 28.47 -48.21 16.87
CA SER A 4 27.75 -48.15 15.60
C SER A 4 26.25 -48.25 15.86
N ASN A 5 25.47 -47.29 15.39
CA ASN A 5 24.05 -47.45 15.08
C ASN A 5 23.88 -47.11 13.60
N HIS A 6 23.86 -48.15 12.78
CA HIS A 6 23.47 -48.10 11.38
C HIS A 6 21.98 -48.39 11.33
N ASP A 7 21.18 -47.36 11.09
CA ASP A 7 19.76 -47.47 10.77
C ASP A 7 19.62 -47.22 9.25
N PRO A 8 19.23 -48.21 8.44
CA PRO A 8 19.04 -48.04 7.01
C PRO A 8 17.58 -47.66 6.77
N ASP A 9 17.30 -46.36 6.63
CA ASP A 9 16.16 -45.76 5.90
C ASP A 9 15.87 -44.33 6.37
N TYR A 10 16.90 -43.46 6.39
CA TYR A 10 16.66 -42.01 6.39
C TYR A 10 16.65 -41.51 4.95
N GLU A 11 15.63 -41.92 4.19
CA GLU A 11 15.25 -41.21 2.97
C GLU A 11 14.74 -39.83 3.38
N LEU A 12 15.49 -38.78 3.03
CA LEU A 12 14.99 -37.41 3.01
C LEU A 12 13.74 -37.40 2.10
N PRO A 13 12.53 -37.11 2.60
CA PRO A 13 11.38 -37.02 1.72
C PRO A 13 11.61 -35.88 0.73
N ASN A 14 11.80 -36.30 -0.51
CA ASN A 14 11.93 -35.45 -1.68
C ASN A 14 10.69 -34.57 -1.81
N ALA A 15 10.89 -33.41 -2.41
CA ALA A 15 9.89 -32.40 -2.63
C ALA A 15 8.77 -32.90 -3.56
N SER A 16 7.75 -33.61 -3.03
CA SER A 16 6.54 -33.97 -3.77
C SER A 16 5.39 -34.45 -2.88
N ASN A 17 5.08 -33.76 -1.78
CA ASN A 17 3.79 -33.94 -1.09
C ASN A 17 3.19 -32.60 -0.65
N ALA A 18 2.77 -31.80 -1.64
CA ALA A 18 1.86 -30.68 -1.41
C ALA A 18 0.41 -31.21 -1.37
N ILE A 19 0.00 -31.72 -0.22
CA ILE A 19 -1.43 -31.76 0.13
C ILE A 19 -1.67 -30.66 1.15
N ILE A 20 -1.98 -29.46 0.65
CA ILE A 20 -2.62 -28.40 1.42
C ILE A 20 -3.95 -28.10 0.73
N SER A 21 -5.00 -28.57 1.39
CA SER A 21 -6.41 -28.35 1.10
C SER A 21 -6.78 -26.86 1.11
N GLN A 22 -7.42 -26.39 0.04
CA GLN A 22 -8.34 -25.24 -0.07
C GLN A 22 -8.04 -23.94 0.69
N GLN A 23 -6.81 -23.43 0.63
CA GLN A 23 -6.58 -22.00 0.80
C GLN A 23 -5.47 -21.57 -0.15
N ASP A 24 -5.84 -21.04 -1.32
CA ASP A 24 -4.95 -20.29 -2.19
C ASP A 24 -4.56 -19.00 -1.45
N LYS A 25 -3.67 -19.14 -0.48
CA LYS A 25 -3.00 -18.02 0.17
C LYS A 25 -2.09 -17.43 -0.88
N MET A 26 -2.51 -16.29 -1.44
CA MET A 26 -1.61 -15.40 -2.18
C MET A 26 -0.29 -15.29 -1.41
N VAL A 27 0.76 -15.83 -2.01
CA VAL A 27 2.09 -15.89 -1.41
C VAL A 27 2.66 -14.47 -1.39
N ALA A 28 2.50 -13.75 -0.29
CA ALA A 28 3.24 -12.52 -0.06
C ALA A 28 4.62 -12.84 0.52
N VAL A 29 5.62 -13.02 -0.33
CA VAL A 29 7.02 -13.19 0.09
C VAL A 29 7.59 -11.83 0.52
N GLY A 30 7.84 -11.63 1.82
CA GLY A 30 8.70 -10.57 2.42
C GLY A 30 8.34 -9.09 2.18
N SER A 31 7.45 -8.80 1.23
CA SER A 31 7.14 -7.51 0.64
C SER A 31 5.66 -7.12 0.77
N GLY A 32 4.85 -7.95 1.44
CA GLY A 32 3.40 -7.77 1.55
C GLY A 32 2.98 -6.41 2.13
N ALA A 33 3.69 -5.91 3.15
CA ALA A 33 3.40 -4.60 3.74
C ALA A 33 3.78 -3.43 2.82
N ALA A 34 4.89 -3.53 2.07
CA ALA A 34 5.31 -2.49 1.14
C ALA A 34 4.35 -2.41 -0.05
N ASN A 35 3.92 -3.56 -0.59
CA ASN A 35 2.92 -3.62 -1.65
C ASN A 35 1.58 -3.06 -1.19
N PHE A 36 1.18 -3.36 0.05
CA PHE A 36 -0.05 -2.82 0.65
C PHE A 36 -0.04 -1.29 0.76
N VAL A 37 1.05 -0.71 1.27
CA VAL A 37 1.17 0.76 1.37
C VAL A 37 1.26 1.41 -0.01
N THR A 38 1.92 0.77 -0.98
CA THR A 38 2.00 1.27 -2.37
C THR A 38 0.62 1.31 -3.02
N GLU A 39 -0.18 0.25 -2.90
CA GLU A 39 -1.53 0.24 -3.45
C GLU A 39 -2.44 1.28 -2.78
N ILE A 40 -2.34 1.41 -1.45
CA ILE A 40 -3.03 2.49 -0.73
C ILE A 40 -2.58 3.86 -1.24
N SER A 41 -1.28 4.06 -1.47
CA SER A 41 -0.72 5.30 -1.99
C SER A 41 -1.29 5.65 -3.36
N ILE A 42 -1.34 4.68 -4.28
CA ILE A 42 -1.93 4.86 -5.61
C ILE A 42 -3.41 5.18 -5.49
N ALA A 43 -4.15 4.46 -4.65
CA ALA A 43 -5.58 4.69 -4.43
C ALA A 43 -5.85 6.08 -3.84
N VAL A 44 -5.03 6.54 -2.88
CA VAL A 44 -5.12 7.87 -2.27
C VAL A 44 -4.85 8.95 -3.31
N LEU A 45 -3.78 8.87 -4.09
CA LEU A 45 -3.45 9.88 -5.11
C LEU A 45 -4.55 10.00 -6.18
N LYS A 46 -5.24 8.90 -6.51
CA LYS A 46 -6.32 8.90 -7.50
C LYS A 46 -7.66 9.44 -6.97
N ASN A 47 -7.95 9.29 -5.67
CA ASN A 47 -9.29 9.55 -5.13
C ASN A 47 -9.34 10.71 -4.12
N ALA A 48 -8.21 11.06 -3.49
CA ALA A 48 -8.11 12.09 -2.46
C ALA A 48 -7.36 13.32 -2.98
N ARG A 49 -8.11 14.28 -3.52
CA ARG A 49 -7.56 15.55 -4.02
C ARG A 49 -6.88 16.37 -2.92
N PHE A 50 -5.86 17.14 -3.30
CA PHE A 50 -5.10 18.00 -2.39
C PHE A 50 -5.72 19.39 -2.19
N ASN A 51 -6.69 19.77 -3.02
CA ASN A 51 -7.55 20.94 -2.74
C ASN A 51 -8.29 20.81 -1.40
N VAL A 52 -8.51 19.58 -0.89
CA VAL A 52 -9.09 19.33 0.43
C VAL A 52 -8.00 19.36 1.51
N LYS A 53 -7.78 20.50 2.18
CA LYS A 53 -6.69 20.66 3.18
C LYS A 53 -6.72 19.68 4.37
N LYS A 54 -7.86 19.07 4.69
CA LYS A 54 -8.03 18.21 5.87
C LYS A 54 -8.62 16.86 5.47
N TRP A 55 -7.99 15.75 5.87
CA TRP A 55 -8.47 14.39 5.61
C TRP A 55 -9.95 14.18 5.93
N ARG A 56 -10.42 14.68 7.09
CA ARG A 56 -11.83 14.59 7.53
C ARG A 56 -12.84 15.27 6.59
N LYS A 57 -12.38 16.09 5.65
CA LYS A 57 -13.23 16.77 4.65
C LYS A 57 -13.26 16.04 3.30
N ILE A 58 -12.51 14.93 3.15
CA ILE A 58 -12.59 14.11 1.94
C ILE A 58 -13.99 13.47 1.92
N PRO A 59 -14.72 13.56 0.78
CA PRO A 59 -16.05 12.96 0.69
C PRO A 59 -16.00 11.46 1.00
N GLN A 60 -16.98 10.96 1.76
CA GLN A 60 -17.05 9.55 2.13
C GLN A 60 -17.01 8.63 0.91
N ALA A 61 -17.68 9.01 -0.19
CA ALA A 61 -17.66 8.26 -1.45
C ALA A 61 -16.24 8.06 -2.03
N GLN A 62 -15.29 8.97 -1.77
CA GLN A 62 -13.89 8.81 -2.19
C GLN A 62 -13.12 7.90 -1.24
N LEU A 63 -13.41 7.99 0.06
CA LEU A 63 -12.85 7.08 1.07
C LEU A 63 -13.31 5.63 0.80
N ASP A 64 -14.58 5.45 0.46
CA ASP A 64 -15.15 4.15 0.11
C ASP A 64 -14.49 3.56 -1.14
N LYS A 65 -14.19 4.37 -2.16
CA LYS A 65 -13.43 3.93 -3.34
C LYS A 65 -12.02 3.46 -3.00
N ILE A 66 -11.32 4.15 -2.10
CA ILE A 66 -9.99 3.73 -1.63
C ILE A 66 -10.10 2.39 -0.93
N VAL A 67 -11.06 2.25 -0.01
CA VAL A 67 -11.29 1.02 0.74
C VAL A 67 -11.64 -0.15 -0.19
N SER A 68 -12.65 0.00 -1.05
CA SER A 68 -13.05 -1.03 -2.01
C SER A 68 -11.88 -1.46 -2.88
N LYS A 69 -11.11 -0.51 -3.42
CA LYS A 69 -9.95 -0.84 -4.27
C LYS A 69 -8.92 -1.71 -3.55
N VAL A 70 -8.62 -1.40 -2.29
CA VAL A 70 -7.61 -2.13 -1.50
C VAL A 70 -8.16 -3.50 -1.06
N LEU A 71 -9.43 -3.57 -0.65
CA LEU A 71 -10.07 -4.85 -0.33
C LEU A 71 -10.05 -5.79 -1.54
N ASP A 72 -10.43 -5.28 -2.73
CA ASP A 72 -10.48 -6.06 -3.97
C ASP A 72 -9.09 -6.49 -4.44
N THR A 73 -8.09 -5.59 -4.38
CA THR A 73 -6.72 -5.90 -4.85
C THR A 73 -6.04 -7.00 -4.02
N PHE A 74 -6.33 -7.09 -2.73
CA PHE A 74 -5.68 -8.04 -1.82
C PHE A 74 -6.59 -9.19 -1.37
N ASP A 75 -7.79 -9.30 -1.93
CA ASP A 75 -8.82 -10.27 -1.53
C ASP A 75 -9.07 -10.29 0.00
N ILE A 76 -9.20 -9.10 0.58
CA ILE A 76 -9.39 -8.93 2.03
C ILE A 76 -10.89 -8.91 2.35
N HIS A 77 -11.29 -9.65 3.38
CA HIS A 77 -12.67 -9.62 3.86
C HIS A 77 -13.13 -8.21 4.25
N ASN A 78 -14.33 -7.88 3.78
CA ASN A 78 -14.98 -6.60 4.00
C ASN A 78 -15.55 -6.48 5.44
N THR A 79 -14.65 -6.33 6.42
CA THR A 79 -14.99 -6.15 7.85
C THR A 79 -14.73 -4.72 8.30
N THR A 80 -15.42 -4.25 9.34
CA THR A 80 -15.20 -2.91 9.92
C THR A 80 -13.73 -2.70 10.31
N HIS A 81 -13.11 -3.69 10.95
CA HIS A 81 -11.71 -3.62 11.36
C HIS A 81 -10.76 -3.39 10.17
N ASN A 82 -10.94 -4.14 9.08
CA ASN A 82 -10.08 -4.00 7.90
C ASN A 82 -10.25 -2.63 7.22
N LYS A 83 -11.49 -2.12 7.16
CA LYS A 83 -11.75 -0.76 6.66
C LYS A 83 -11.02 0.29 7.48
N ASP A 84 -11.09 0.19 8.81
CA ASP A 84 -10.44 1.14 9.71
C ASP A 84 -8.91 1.16 9.54
N VAL A 85 -8.30 -0.03 9.41
CA VAL A 85 -6.86 -0.17 9.15
C VAL A 85 -6.46 0.46 7.81
N ILE A 86 -7.25 0.21 6.75
CA ILE A 86 -7.01 0.80 5.43
C ILE A 86 -7.13 2.33 5.51
N LEU A 87 -8.17 2.85 6.17
CA LEU A 87 -8.40 4.29 6.28
C LEU A 87 -7.34 4.99 7.14
N ASP A 88 -6.87 4.40 8.24
CA ASP A 88 -5.79 5.00 9.03
C ASP A 88 -4.47 5.03 8.24
N THR A 89 -4.16 3.94 7.53
CA THR A 89 -2.99 3.89 6.64
C THR A 89 -3.10 4.93 5.53
N ALA A 90 -4.25 5.01 4.85
CA ALA A 90 -4.52 5.98 3.79
C ALA A 90 -4.37 7.43 4.28
N LYS A 91 -4.86 7.72 5.49
CA LYS A 91 -4.70 9.03 6.13
C LYS A 91 -3.23 9.38 6.37
N ARG A 92 -2.42 8.44 6.84
CA ARG A 92 -0.97 8.65 7.04
C ARG A 92 -0.28 8.94 5.70
N VAL A 93 -0.56 8.11 4.69
CA VAL A 93 -0.02 8.26 3.34
C VAL A 93 -0.40 9.61 2.73
N TYR A 94 -1.66 10.03 2.86
CA TYR A 94 -2.13 11.34 2.40
C TYR A 94 -1.34 12.50 3.03
N ARG A 95 -1.11 12.46 4.35
CA ARG A 95 -0.35 13.50 5.04
C ARG A 95 1.11 13.53 4.59
N ASN A 96 1.71 12.36 4.40
CA ASN A 96 3.09 12.23 3.92
C ASN A 96 3.24 12.77 2.50
N HIS A 97 2.30 12.44 1.60
CA HIS A 97 2.29 12.99 0.25
C HIS A 97 2.24 14.51 0.25
N ARG A 98 1.29 15.11 0.97
CA ARG A 98 1.19 16.57 1.08
C ARG A 98 2.48 17.20 1.61
N CYS A 99 3.09 16.60 2.64
CA CYS A 99 4.34 17.09 3.20
C CYS A 99 5.47 17.03 2.16
N ARG A 100 5.67 15.87 1.53
CA ARG A 100 6.70 15.64 0.51
C ARG A 100 6.56 16.61 -0.66
N PHE A 101 5.34 16.75 -1.17
CA PHE A 101 5.08 17.61 -2.31
C PHE A 101 5.20 19.10 -1.96
N HIS A 102 4.77 19.51 -0.78
CA HIS A 102 4.99 20.88 -0.31
C HIS A 102 6.47 21.19 -0.10
N GLN A 103 7.25 20.24 0.41
CA GLN A 103 8.71 20.36 0.51
C GLN A 103 9.35 20.51 -0.87
N HIS A 104 8.94 19.72 -1.86
CA HIS A 104 9.39 19.84 -3.25
C HIS A 104 9.03 21.20 -3.84
N PHE A 105 7.77 21.63 -3.68
CA PHE A 105 7.30 22.93 -4.16
C PHE A 105 8.08 24.10 -3.55
N SER A 106 8.40 24.03 -2.26
CA SER A 106 9.11 25.09 -1.52
C SER A 106 10.60 25.18 -1.83
N GLN A 107 11.18 24.26 -2.60
CA GLN A 107 12.58 24.35 -3.03
C GLN A 107 12.79 25.41 -4.12
N TYR A 108 11.73 25.85 -4.77
CA TYR A 108 11.78 26.83 -5.85
C TYR A 108 11.49 28.24 -5.33
N ASN A 109 12.21 29.23 -5.86
CA ASN A 109 12.12 30.62 -5.42
C ASN A 109 10.80 31.30 -5.82
N THR A 110 10.13 30.81 -6.87
CA THR A 110 8.87 31.35 -7.36
C THR A 110 7.87 30.24 -7.66
N ASN A 111 6.58 30.57 -7.54
CA ASN A 111 5.50 29.62 -7.80
C ASN A 111 5.46 29.16 -9.26
N GLU A 112 5.85 30.02 -10.21
CA GLU A 112 5.87 29.68 -11.64
C GLU A 112 6.88 28.56 -11.91
N ILE A 113 8.10 28.69 -11.38
CA ILE A 113 9.15 27.66 -11.50
C ILE A 113 8.69 26.38 -10.79
N ALA A 114 8.09 26.49 -9.60
CA ALA A 114 7.57 25.32 -8.89
C ALA A 114 6.51 24.57 -9.68
N LEU A 115 5.61 25.29 -10.36
CA LEU A 115 4.54 24.70 -11.18
C LEU A 115 5.06 23.96 -12.40
N GLU A 116 6.16 24.42 -13.01
CA GLU A 116 6.83 23.73 -14.12
C GLU A 116 7.50 22.42 -13.68
N HIS A 117 7.94 22.32 -12.42
CA HIS A 117 8.64 21.15 -11.89
C HIS A 117 7.71 20.14 -11.21
N LYS A 118 6.56 19.86 -11.84
CA LYS A 118 5.56 18.91 -11.35
C LYS A 118 6.10 17.47 -11.36
N PRO A 119 6.01 16.73 -10.24
CA PRO A 119 6.29 15.28 -10.23
C PRO A 119 5.30 14.47 -11.09
N ASP A 120 5.72 13.32 -11.62
CA ASP A 120 4.85 12.44 -12.44
C ASP A 120 3.71 11.82 -11.63
N ASP A 121 3.94 11.58 -10.34
CA ASP A 121 3.01 10.90 -9.42
C ASP A 121 1.74 11.72 -9.09
N ILE A 122 1.70 13.01 -9.43
CA ILE A 122 0.62 13.93 -9.05
C ILE A 122 -0.03 14.57 -10.27
N SER A 123 -1.35 14.74 -10.21
CA SER A 123 -2.12 15.49 -11.22
C SER A 123 -1.72 16.97 -11.23
N GLU A 124 -1.82 17.63 -12.39
CA GLU A 124 -1.62 19.08 -12.48
C GLU A 124 -2.61 19.88 -11.63
N GLU A 125 -3.86 19.40 -11.57
CA GLU A 125 -4.89 20.01 -10.74
C GLU A 125 -4.46 20.03 -9.28
N ASP A 126 -3.98 18.90 -8.74
CA ASP A 126 -3.55 18.82 -7.36
C ASP A 126 -2.21 19.53 -7.10
N TRP A 127 -1.31 19.58 -8.09
CA TRP A 127 -0.04 20.30 -7.97
C TRP A 127 -0.24 21.80 -7.73
N LYS A 128 -1.27 22.39 -8.36
CA LYS A 128 -1.63 23.80 -8.19
C LYS A 128 -2.17 24.16 -6.79
N TYR A 129 -2.48 23.17 -5.95
CA TYR A 129 -3.08 23.38 -4.62
C TYR A 129 -2.13 23.10 -3.43
N LEU A 130 -0.84 22.90 -3.70
CA LEU A 130 0.21 22.64 -2.69
C LEU A 130 0.88 23.92 -2.18
#